data_AF-A0A946RKA8-F1
#
_entry.id   AF-A0A946RKA8-F1
#
_cell.length_a   1.000
_cell.length_b   1.000
_cell.length_c   1.000
_cell.angle_alpha   90.00
_cell.angle_beta   90.00
_cell.angle_gamma   90.00
#
_symmetry.space_group_name_H-M   'P 1'
#
loop_
_entity.id
_entity.type
_entity.pdbx_description
1 polymer ?
#
loop_
_entity_poly.entity_id
_entity_poly.type
_entity_poly.pdbx_seq_one_letter_code
_entity_poly.pdbx_strand_id
1 'polypeptide(L)'
;MIMNLDNLLSSLTYLGSCFAILAVGHWIFILFRRTYDIQSELLDKGNTSLALVICGYYLGLTFSIGGIIAGPSAGLENDLIDMLVYGPLAIVLLNLSALINDRFILNEFNIKKEILQDQNCGTGVVEFAIFIATGLNIFGALYGLGGSIVTAIVFWFVGQIILILASKYYNLITRYNIHEQIEKDNVAVGIGFAGALISIGNLLRAASAENFVSWQDNLTTFIIFMGIGVVLLPVIRALTDRILLPGRSLSDELVNQVKPNQGAAFLEASSYIGTSFLITWCI
;
A
#
# COMPACT_ATOMS: atom_id res chain seq x y z
N MET A 1 -22.37 1.06 27.32
CA MET A 1 -21.12 0.80 28.05
C MET A 1 -20.54 2.16 28.40
N ILE A 2 -20.54 2.56 29.67
CA ILE A 2 -19.96 3.85 30.08
C ILE A 2 -18.45 3.70 29.98
N MET A 3 -17.80 4.51 29.15
CA MET A 3 -16.35 4.51 29.01
C MET A 3 -15.74 4.94 30.36
N ASN A 4 -15.05 4.03 31.03
CA ASN A 4 -14.37 4.33 32.29
C ASN A 4 -13.25 5.37 32.04
N LEU A 5 -12.98 6.25 33.00
CA LEU A 5 -12.00 7.33 32.87
C LEU A 5 -10.60 6.79 32.50
N ASP A 6 -10.21 5.65 33.08
CA ASP A 6 -8.93 4.99 32.81
C ASP A 6 -8.82 4.48 31.36
N ASN A 7 -9.93 3.99 30.80
CA ASN A 7 -9.97 3.53 29.40
C ASN A 7 -9.88 4.72 28.43
N LEU A 8 -10.52 5.85 28.78
CA LEU A 8 -10.41 7.09 28.03
C LEU A 8 -8.97 7.62 28.04
N LEU A 9 -8.33 7.67 29.21
CA LEU A 9 -6.94 8.12 29.35
C LEU A 9 -5.99 7.24 28.53
N SER A 10 -6.11 5.91 28.64
CA SER A 10 -5.29 4.97 27.86
C SER A 10 -5.48 5.17 26.34
N SER A 11 -6.73 5.34 25.89
CA SER A 11 -7.04 5.60 24.48
C SER A 11 -6.42 6.91 23.98
N LEU A 12 -6.45 7.97 24.80
CA LEU A 12 -5.81 9.24 24.49
C LEU A 12 -4.28 9.11 24.43
N THR A 13 -3.68 8.31 25.32
CA THR A 13 -2.24 8.03 25.30
C THR A 13 -1.81 7.28 24.04
N TYR A 14 -2.56 6.25 23.62
CA TYR A 14 -2.30 5.57 22.35
C TYR A 14 -2.43 6.53 21.17
N LEU A 15 -3.51 7.30 21.12
CA LEU A 15 -3.76 8.24 20.03
C LEU A 15 -2.67 9.32 19.95
N GLY A 16 -2.26 9.87 21.09
CA GLY A 16 -1.14 10.82 21.18
C GLY A 16 0.17 10.22 20.67
N SER A 17 0.45 8.97 21.03
CA SER A 17 1.64 8.24 20.57
C SER A 17 1.60 8.00 19.05
N CYS A 18 0.42 7.66 18.48
CA CYS A 18 0.23 7.56 17.04
C CYS A 18 0.54 8.87 16.32
N PHE A 19 -0.01 9.98 16.82
CA PHE A 19 0.23 11.29 16.22
C PHE A 19 1.70 11.70 16.32
N ALA A 20 2.38 11.37 17.42
CA ALA A 20 3.82 11.60 17.55
C ALA A 20 4.61 10.82 16.49
N ILE A 21 4.33 9.52 16.30
CA ILE A 21 4.99 8.69 15.27
C ILE A 21 4.66 9.21 13.87
N LEU A 22 3.41 9.59 13.59
CA LEU A 22 3.00 10.19 12.31
C LEU A 22 3.75 11.50 12.02
N ALA A 23 3.92 12.36 13.03
CA ALA A 23 4.68 13.60 12.90
C ALA A 23 6.17 13.35 12.63
N VAL A 24 6.79 12.40 13.35
CA VAL A 24 8.16 11.97 13.08
C VAL A 24 8.28 11.40 11.67
N GLY A 25 7.35 10.53 11.27
CA GLY A 25 7.31 9.96 9.94
C GLY A 25 7.18 11.03 8.85
N HIS A 26 6.40 12.08 9.07
CA HIS A 26 6.33 13.23 8.16
C HIS A 26 7.68 13.94 8.01
N TRP A 27 8.39 14.22 9.12
CA TRP A 27 9.72 14.84 9.04
C TRP A 27 10.74 13.94 8.32
N ILE A 28 10.68 12.62 8.55
CA ILE A 28 11.53 11.67 7.84
C ILE A 28 11.20 11.63 6.35
N PHE A 29 9.92 11.71 5.96
CA PHE A 29 9.54 11.80 4.55
C PHE A 29 10.14 13.03 3.87
N ILE A 30 10.07 14.20 4.53
CA ILE A 30 10.69 15.44 4.04
C ILE A 30 12.20 15.23 3.88
N LEU A 31 12.85 14.58 4.83
CA LEU A 31 14.29 14.31 4.78
C LEU A 31 14.66 13.40 3.59
N PHE A 32 13.93 12.30 3.39
CA PHE A 32 14.15 11.38 2.26
C PHE A 32 13.85 12.04 0.91
N ARG A 33 12.84 12.92 0.85
CA ARG A 33 12.44 13.65 -0.35
C ARG A 33 12.93 15.11 -0.35
N ARG A 34 14.08 15.42 0.27
CA ARG A 34 14.64 16.79 0.44
C ARG A 34 14.76 17.65 -0.82
N THR A 35 14.65 17.03 -1.99
CA THR A 35 14.74 17.72 -3.29
C THR A 35 13.39 18.17 -3.83
N TYR A 36 12.32 17.96 -3.05
CA TYR A 36 10.94 18.33 -3.34
C TYR A 36 10.63 19.55 -2.48
N ASP A 37 10.28 20.67 -3.10
CA ASP A 37 9.77 21.84 -2.37
C ASP A 37 8.29 21.62 -2.08
N ILE A 38 7.98 20.86 -1.04
CA ILE A 38 6.61 20.43 -0.73
C ILE A 38 5.68 21.62 -0.51
N GLN A 39 6.18 22.71 0.10
CA GLN A 39 5.35 23.89 0.36
C GLN A 39 4.96 24.57 -0.95
N SER A 40 5.93 24.84 -1.82
CA SER A 40 5.64 25.49 -3.10
C SER A 40 4.81 24.60 -4.04
N GLU A 41 5.13 23.31 -4.10
CA GLU A 41 4.40 22.36 -4.93
C GLU A 41 2.93 22.21 -4.50
N LEU A 42 2.65 22.14 -3.19
CA LEU A 42 1.27 21.96 -2.71
C LEU A 42 0.48 23.27 -2.67
N LEU A 43 1.05 24.35 -2.14
CA LEU A 43 0.31 25.58 -1.85
C LEU A 43 0.28 26.56 -3.02
N ASP A 44 1.39 26.67 -3.76
CA ASP A 44 1.49 27.65 -4.86
C ASP A 44 1.08 27.01 -6.19
N LYS A 45 1.59 25.80 -6.48
CA LYS A 45 1.36 25.11 -7.75
C LYS A 45 0.11 24.24 -7.76
N GLY A 46 -0.43 23.87 -6.60
CA GLY A 46 -1.57 22.96 -6.49
C GLY A 46 -1.27 21.56 -7.06
N ASN A 47 -0.03 21.09 -6.94
CA ASN A 47 0.44 19.83 -7.53
C ASN A 47 -0.29 18.63 -6.92
N THR A 48 -1.33 18.18 -7.64
CA THR A 48 -2.20 17.07 -7.21
C THR A 48 -1.45 15.74 -7.22
N SER A 49 -0.49 15.56 -8.12
CA SER A 49 0.33 14.35 -8.17
C SER A 49 1.16 14.19 -6.90
N LEU A 50 1.86 15.25 -6.47
CA LEU A 50 2.60 15.22 -5.21
C LEU A 50 1.66 15.06 -3.99
N ALA A 51 0.50 15.70 -4.01
CA ALA A 51 -0.50 15.53 -2.94
C ALA A 51 -0.93 14.07 -2.78
N LEU A 52 -1.14 13.35 -3.89
CA LEU A 52 -1.43 11.92 -3.86
C LEU A 52 -0.29 11.11 -3.22
N VAL A 53 0.97 11.37 -3.59
CA VAL A 53 2.13 10.70 -2.99
C VAL A 53 2.15 10.90 -1.46
N ILE A 54 1.96 12.14 -1.00
CA ILE A 54 1.99 12.48 0.43
C ILE A 54 0.82 11.82 1.18
N CYS A 55 -0.38 11.85 0.61
CA CYS A 55 -1.55 11.16 1.18
C CYS A 55 -1.31 9.65 1.30
N GLY A 56 -0.70 9.05 0.28
CA GLY A 56 -0.36 7.63 0.28
C GLY A 56 0.65 7.29 1.35
N TYR A 57 1.69 8.11 1.50
CA TYR A 57 2.67 7.96 2.57
C TYR A 57 2.02 8.01 3.96
N TYR A 58 1.14 8.98 4.22
CA TYR A 58 0.45 9.07 5.51
C TYR A 58 -0.45 7.86 5.77
N LEU A 59 -1.24 7.42 4.78
CA LEU A 59 -2.06 6.22 4.93
C LEU A 59 -1.22 4.95 5.10
N GLY A 60 -0.14 4.82 4.34
CA GLY A 60 0.82 3.72 4.47
C GLY A 60 1.43 3.68 5.87
N LEU A 61 1.80 4.83 6.43
CA LEU A 61 2.32 4.94 7.78
C LEU A 61 1.24 4.63 8.83
N THR A 62 0.01 5.11 8.64
CA THR A 62 -1.14 4.75 9.48
C THR A 62 -1.38 3.25 9.50
N PHE A 63 -1.37 2.57 8.35
CA PHE A 63 -1.49 1.12 8.31
C PHE A 63 -0.30 0.44 8.99
N SER A 64 0.92 0.88 8.73
CA SER A 64 2.12 0.30 9.36
C SER A 64 2.04 0.32 10.88
N ILE A 65 1.67 1.46 11.46
CA ILE A 65 1.48 1.63 12.91
C ILE A 65 0.27 0.83 13.41
N GLY A 66 -0.77 0.73 12.58
CA GLY A 66 -1.98 -0.04 12.87
C GLY A 66 -1.70 -1.50 13.21
N GLY A 67 -0.66 -2.12 12.64
CA GLY A 67 -0.27 -3.50 12.98
C GLY A 67 0.10 -3.68 14.46
N ILE A 68 0.80 -2.68 15.02
CA ILE A 68 1.22 -2.65 16.43
C ILE A 68 0.00 -2.50 17.34
N ILE A 69 -0.93 -1.62 16.99
CA ILE A 69 -2.07 -1.25 17.84
C ILE A 69 -3.22 -2.25 17.76
N ALA A 70 -3.47 -2.80 16.57
CA ALA A 70 -4.51 -3.80 16.37
C ALA A 70 -4.11 -5.18 16.90
N GLY A 71 -2.81 -5.38 17.15
CA GLY A 71 -2.26 -6.61 17.72
C GLY A 71 -2.76 -6.86 19.15
N PRO A 72 -2.52 -8.07 19.69
CA PRO A 72 -2.85 -8.39 21.07
C PRO A 72 -2.12 -7.46 22.05
N SER A 73 -2.86 -6.80 22.94
CA SER A 73 -2.28 -5.92 23.97
C SER A 73 -1.75 -6.73 25.16
N ALA A 74 -0.56 -6.37 25.64
CA ALA A 74 0.04 -6.89 26.87
C ALA A 74 0.03 -5.84 28.01
N GLY A 75 -0.81 -4.81 27.87
CA GLY A 75 -0.91 -3.68 28.79
C GLY A 75 -0.24 -2.41 28.27
N LEU A 76 -0.69 -1.25 28.75
CA LEU A 76 -0.31 0.07 28.24
C LEU A 76 1.20 0.29 28.17
N GLU A 77 1.94 -0.12 29.21
CA GLU A 77 3.39 0.05 29.25
C GLU A 77 4.10 -0.73 28.14
N ASN A 78 3.77 -2.02 27.97
CA ASN A 78 4.36 -2.87 26.94
C ASN A 78 4.00 -2.37 25.55
N ASP A 79 2.75 -2.00 25.34
CA ASP A 79 2.30 -1.48 24.05
C ASP A 79 3.01 -0.15 23.69
N LEU A 80 3.28 0.71 24.67
CA LEU A 80 4.05 1.95 24.45
C LEU A 80 5.53 1.66 24.14
N ILE A 81 6.12 0.64 24.76
CA ILE A 81 7.47 0.18 24.43
C ILE A 81 7.49 -0.37 23.00
N ASP A 82 6.50 -1.18 22.61
CA ASP A 82 6.37 -1.70 21.26
C ASP A 82 6.19 -0.58 20.24
N MET A 83 5.36 0.43 20.53
CA MET A 83 5.24 1.62 19.69
C MET A 83 6.57 2.39 19.55
N LEU A 84 7.35 2.48 20.63
CA LEU A 84 8.65 3.17 20.63
C LEU A 84 9.72 2.41 19.81
N VAL A 85 9.64 1.08 19.74
CA VAL A 85 10.60 0.24 19.00
C VAL A 85 10.14 0.03 17.55
N TYR A 86 8.91 -0.43 17.36
CA TYR A 86 8.37 -0.80 16.06
C TYR A 86 7.84 0.40 15.27
N GLY A 87 7.48 1.52 15.91
CA GLY A 87 7.11 2.76 15.23
C GLY A 87 8.25 3.33 14.36
N PRO A 88 9.45 3.56 14.91
CA PRO A 88 10.62 3.95 14.11
C PRO A 88 11.01 2.89 13.06
N LEU A 89 10.90 1.59 13.40
CA LEU A 89 11.15 0.53 12.42
C LEU A 89 10.18 0.65 11.24
N ALA A 90 8.88 0.83 11.48
CA ALA A 90 7.87 1.02 10.45
C ALA A 90 8.19 2.21 9.53
N ILE A 91 8.62 3.35 10.09
CA ILE A 91 9.04 4.52 9.31
C ILE A 91 10.22 4.18 8.41
N VAL A 92 11.25 3.51 8.95
CA VAL A 92 12.44 3.11 8.18
C VAL A 92 12.06 2.14 7.06
N LEU A 93 11.27 1.10 7.36
CA LEU A 93 10.85 0.10 6.39
C LEU A 93 9.98 0.73 5.29
N LEU A 94 9.06 1.63 5.63
CA LEU A 94 8.20 2.32 4.66
C LEU A 94 9.02 3.17 3.68
N ASN A 95 10.00 3.94 4.18
CA ASN A 95 10.87 4.76 3.33
C ASN A 95 11.85 3.92 2.50
N LEU A 96 12.38 2.83 3.06
CA LEU A 96 13.23 1.89 2.31
C LEU A 96 12.44 1.19 1.20
N SER A 97 11.18 0.85 1.46
CA SER A 97 10.27 0.28 0.45
C SER A 97 10.05 1.25 -0.70
N ALA A 98 9.89 2.54 -0.43
CA ALA A 98 9.77 3.54 -1.50
C ALA A 98 11.00 3.50 -2.42
N LEU A 99 12.22 3.45 -1.88
CA LEU A 99 13.44 3.35 -2.70
C LEU A 99 13.51 2.06 -3.53
N ILE A 100 13.06 0.94 -2.96
CA ILE A 100 12.98 -0.35 -3.65
C ILE A 100 11.94 -0.26 -4.77
N ASN A 101 10.74 0.24 -4.48
CA ASN A 101 9.62 0.27 -5.41
C ASN A 101 9.85 1.28 -6.55
N ASP A 102 10.45 2.45 -6.25
CA ASP A 102 10.92 3.42 -7.26
C ASP A 102 11.86 2.73 -8.27
N ARG A 103 12.73 1.82 -7.79
CA ARG A 103 13.74 1.15 -8.61
C ARG A 103 13.24 -0.09 -9.35
N PHE A 104 12.27 -0.81 -8.81
CA PHE A 104 11.88 -2.13 -9.31
C PHE A 104 10.45 -2.20 -9.86
N ILE A 105 9.53 -1.38 -9.35
CA ILE A 105 8.16 -1.27 -9.84
C ILE A 105 8.11 -0.20 -10.92
N LEU A 106 8.37 1.08 -10.62
CA LEU A 106 8.28 2.20 -11.57
C LEU A 106 9.62 2.53 -12.24
N ASN A 107 10.23 1.55 -12.92
CA ASN A 107 11.64 1.63 -13.32
C ASN A 107 11.92 2.09 -14.76
N GLU A 108 10.90 2.32 -15.58
CA GLU A 108 11.05 2.67 -17.00
C GLU A 108 11.07 4.19 -17.26
N PHE A 109 10.70 5.03 -16.27
CA PHE A 109 10.64 6.48 -16.41
C PHE A 109 11.10 7.23 -15.13
N ASN A 110 11.31 8.54 -15.22
CA ASN A 110 11.79 9.35 -14.09
C ASN A 110 10.63 9.82 -13.21
N ILE A 111 10.37 9.09 -12.12
CA ILE A 111 9.28 9.39 -11.16
C ILE A 111 9.33 10.85 -10.66
N LYS A 112 10.53 11.37 -10.34
CA LYS A 112 10.63 12.75 -9.84
C LYS A 112 10.20 13.78 -10.89
N LYS A 113 10.58 13.58 -12.15
CA LYS A 113 10.14 14.42 -13.27
C LYS A 113 8.61 14.34 -13.41
N GLU A 114 8.06 13.13 -13.45
CA GLU A 114 6.62 12.90 -13.60
C GLU A 114 5.81 13.55 -12.46
N ILE A 115 6.27 13.46 -11.21
CA ILE A 115 5.58 14.05 -10.06
C ILE A 115 5.72 15.59 -10.02
N LEU A 116 6.91 16.14 -10.24
CA LEU A 116 7.19 17.57 -9.98
C LEU A 116 7.06 18.47 -11.21
N GLN A 117 7.39 17.97 -12.40
CA GLN A 117 7.38 18.76 -13.63
C GLN A 117 6.08 18.54 -14.40
N ASP A 118 5.76 17.27 -14.68
CA ASP A 118 4.58 16.92 -15.47
C ASP A 118 3.29 16.92 -14.64
N GLN A 119 3.42 16.87 -13.30
CA GLN A 119 2.30 16.75 -12.36
C GLN A 119 1.38 15.58 -12.70
N ASN A 120 1.97 14.50 -13.20
CA ASN A 120 1.30 13.32 -13.72
C ASN A 120 0.58 12.60 -12.58
N CYS A 121 -0.75 12.73 -12.54
CA CYS A 121 -1.56 12.10 -11.51
C CYS A 121 -1.60 10.57 -11.64
N GLY A 122 -1.31 10.00 -12.80
CA GLY A 122 -1.18 8.55 -12.98
C GLY A 122 -0.01 8.00 -12.16
N THR A 123 1.15 8.63 -12.26
CA THR A 123 2.32 8.32 -11.43
C THR A 123 2.01 8.56 -9.95
N GLY A 124 1.37 9.68 -9.60
CA GLY A 124 0.98 10.00 -8.22
C GLY A 124 0.04 8.98 -7.57
N VAL A 125 -0.95 8.47 -8.32
CA VAL A 125 -1.89 7.43 -7.85
C VAL A 125 -1.18 6.08 -7.64
N VAL A 126 -0.20 5.73 -8.48
CA VAL A 126 0.56 4.49 -8.30
C VAL A 126 1.49 4.58 -7.10
N GLU A 127 2.22 5.68 -6.93
CA GLU A 127 3.02 5.95 -5.71
C GLU A 127 2.15 5.92 -4.44
N PHE A 128 0.95 6.51 -4.50
CA PHE A 128 -0.04 6.45 -3.42
C PHE A 128 -0.36 4.99 -3.04
N ALA A 129 -0.62 4.14 -4.03
CA ALA A 129 -0.93 2.73 -3.83
C ALA A 129 0.27 1.92 -3.33
N ILE A 130 1.48 2.21 -3.80
CA ILE A 130 2.72 1.57 -3.34
C ILE A 130 2.92 1.81 -1.84
N PHE A 131 2.71 3.04 -1.36
CA PHE A 131 2.80 3.35 0.06
C PHE A 131 1.73 2.63 0.88
N ILE A 132 0.48 2.59 0.41
CA ILE A 132 -0.59 1.85 1.09
C ILE A 132 -0.27 0.36 1.13
N ALA A 133 0.10 -0.24 0.00
CA ALA A 133 0.39 -1.67 -0.10
C ALA A 133 1.57 -2.08 0.78
N THR A 134 2.62 -1.25 0.80
CA THR A 134 3.75 -1.39 1.73
C THR A 134 3.31 -1.26 3.17
N GLY A 135 2.47 -0.26 3.49
CA GLY A 135 1.97 -0.05 4.84
C GLY A 135 1.15 -1.22 5.36
N LEU A 136 0.33 -1.83 4.50
CA LEU A 136 -0.42 -3.06 4.78
C LEU A 136 0.51 -4.28 4.96
N ASN A 137 1.55 -4.39 4.16
CA ASN A 137 2.58 -5.42 4.35
C ASN A 137 3.30 -5.26 5.71
N ILE A 138 3.71 -4.05 6.06
CA ILE A 138 4.32 -3.74 7.36
C ILE A 138 3.32 -3.99 8.50
N PHE A 139 2.04 -3.63 8.33
CA PHE A 139 0.98 -3.96 9.30
C PHE A 139 1.04 -5.44 9.63
N GLY A 140 1.00 -6.31 8.60
CA GLY A 140 1.00 -7.75 8.80
C GLY A 140 2.27 -8.22 9.52
N ALA A 141 3.43 -7.72 9.11
CA ALA A 141 4.72 -8.10 9.67
C ALA A 141 4.94 -7.68 11.13
N LEU A 142 4.21 -6.65 11.61
CA LEU A 142 4.30 -6.13 12.98
C LEU A 142 3.15 -6.60 13.88
N TYR A 143 2.16 -7.29 13.33
CA TYR A 143 1.00 -7.76 14.07
C TYR A 143 1.29 -9.08 14.81
N GLY A 144 0.60 -9.29 15.92
CA GLY A 144 0.62 -10.55 16.67
C GLY A 144 1.76 -10.66 17.69
N LEU A 145 1.78 -11.77 18.40
CA LEU A 145 2.77 -12.10 19.43
C LEU A 145 3.78 -13.14 18.92
N GLY A 146 4.92 -13.27 19.62
CA GLY A 146 5.95 -14.27 19.33
C GLY A 146 6.94 -13.87 18.22
N GLY A 147 6.65 -12.78 17.50
CA GLY A 147 7.54 -12.19 16.52
C GLY A 147 8.68 -11.41 17.17
N SER A 148 9.65 -11.01 16.33
CA SER A 148 10.74 -10.11 16.69
C SER A 148 11.00 -9.14 15.53
N ILE A 149 11.91 -8.19 15.73
CA ILE A 149 12.41 -7.32 14.65
C ILE A 149 12.90 -8.15 13.45
N VAL A 150 13.50 -9.33 13.67
CA VAL A 150 13.99 -10.19 12.58
C VAL A 150 12.82 -10.75 11.77
N THR A 151 11.76 -11.26 12.42
CA THR A 151 10.60 -11.78 11.70
C THR A 151 9.91 -10.66 10.93
N ALA A 152 9.75 -9.49 11.55
CA ALA A 152 9.18 -8.31 10.92
C ALA A 152 9.94 -7.91 9.64
N ILE A 153 11.28 -7.84 9.69
CA ILE A 153 12.12 -7.52 8.54
C ILE A 153 12.00 -8.59 7.44
N VAL A 154 11.97 -9.87 7.80
CA VAL A 154 11.86 -10.95 6.80
C VAL A 154 10.50 -10.93 6.11
N PHE A 155 9.39 -10.87 6.85
CA PHE A 155 8.06 -10.81 6.24
C PHE A 155 7.87 -9.55 5.41
N TRP A 156 8.34 -8.39 5.91
CA TRP A 156 8.38 -7.16 5.13
C TRP A 156 9.15 -7.36 3.81
N PHE A 157 10.36 -7.89 3.87
CA PHE A 157 11.24 -8.05 2.71
C PHE A 157 10.65 -9.02 1.67
N VAL A 158 10.13 -10.17 2.12
CA VAL A 158 9.44 -11.13 1.26
C VAL A 158 8.20 -10.47 0.64
N GLY A 159 7.42 -9.71 1.41
CA GLY A 159 6.28 -8.97 0.89
C GLY A 159 6.66 -7.90 -0.15
N GLN A 160 7.81 -7.22 -0.01
CA GLN A 160 8.31 -6.31 -1.05
C GLN A 160 8.65 -7.06 -2.35
N ILE A 161 9.27 -8.25 -2.25
CA ILE A 161 9.54 -9.10 -3.42
C ILE A 161 8.22 -9.47 -4.11
N ILE A 162 7.20 -9.85 -3.34
CA ILE A 162 5.88 -10.16 -3.89
C ILE A 162 5.26 -8.94 -4.59
N LEU A 163 5.30 -7.74 -4.00
CA LEU A 163 4.76 -6.54 -4.64
C LEU A 163 5.42 -6.26 -6.00
N ILE A 164 6.75 -6.43 -6.08
CA ILE A 164 7.49 -6.31 -7.35
C ILE A 164 7.05 -7.38 -8.36
N LEU A 165 6.94 -8.63 -7.93
CA LEU A 165 6.52 -9.73 -8.81
C LEU A 165 5.08 -9.56 -9.28
N ALA A 166 4.18 -9.16 -8.39
CA ALA A 166 2.79 -8.88 -8.70
C ALA A 166 2.65 -7.70 -9.67
N SER A 167 3.45 -6.66 -9.52
CA SER A 167 3.52 -5.56 -10.49
C SER A 167 3.90 -6.03 -11.89
N LYS A 168 4.97 -6.81 -12.01
CA LYS A 168 5.42 -7.36 -13.30
C LYS A 168 4.40 -8.31 -13.90
N TYR A 169 3.79 -9.14 -13.06
CA TYR A 169 2.73 -10.05 -13.47
C TYR A 169 1.48 -9.30 -13.94
N TYR A 170 1.10 -8.23 -13.24
CA TYR A 170 0.00 -7.36 -13.66
C TYR A 170 0.28 -6.75 -15.05
N ASN A 171 1.47 -6.20 -15.27
CA ASN A 171 1.88 -5.68 -16.58
C ASN A 171 1.82 -6.76 -17.68
N LEU A 172 2.20 -7.99 -17.35
CA LEU A 172 2.20 -9.12 -18.29
C LEU A 172 0.76 -9.52 -18.71
N ILE A 173 -0.19 -9.48 -17.79
CA ILE A 173 -1.59 -9.87 -18.08
C ILE A 173 -2.40 -8.73 -18.72
N THR A 174 -1.99 -7.47 -18.50
CA THR A 174 -2.57 -6.33 -19.22
C THR A 174 -2.12 -6.35 -20.67
N ARG A 175 -3.05 -6.26 -21.64
CA ARG A 175 -2.75 -6.30 -23.08
C ARG A 175 -2.04 -5.03 -23.61
N TYR A 176 -1.41 -4.27 -22.74
CA TYR A 176 -0.71 -3.01 -22.99
C TYR A 176 0.40 -2.86 -21.95
N ASN A 177 1.43 -2.08 -22.26
CA ASN A 177 2.49 -1.77 -21.30
C ASN A 177 2.01 -0.68 -20.32
N ILE A 178 1.97 -0.99 -19.03
CA ILE A 178 1.53 -0.06 -17.99
C ILE A 178 2.46 1.16 -17.86
N HIS A 179 3.78 0.98 -18.02
CA HIS A 179 4.77 2.04 -17.89
C HIS A 179 4.63 3.06 -19.01
N GLU A 180 4.51 2.59 -20.24
CA GLU A 180 4.30 3.44 -21.41
C GLU A 180 3.01 4.27 -21.27
N GLN A 181 1.94 3.67 -20.74
CA GLN A 181 0.68 4.39 -20.53
C GLN A 181 0.79 5.42 -19.42
N ILE A 182 1.40 5.07 -18.29
CA ILE A 182 1.56 5.99 -17.17
C ILE A 182 2.45 7.17 -17.57
N GLU A 183 3.57 6.95 -18.29
CA GLU A 183 4.43 8.03 -18.80
C GLU A 183 3.71 8.97 -19.78
N LYS A 184 2.65 8.51 -20.44
CA LYS A 184 1.76 9.34 -21.30
C LYS A 184 0.61 9.99 -20.53
N ASP A 185 0.78 10.21 -19.23
CA ASP A 185 -0.23 10.80 -18.33
C ASP A 185 -1.57 10.02 -18.26
N ASN A 186 -1.56 8.72 -18.54
CA ASN A 186 -2.78 7.91 -18.46
C ASN A 186 -3.14 7.58 -17.00
N VAL A 187 -3.87 8.50 -16.38
CA VAL A 187 -4.37 8.36 -15.00
C VAL A 187 -5.26 7.13 -14.83
N ALA A 188 -6.03 6.73 -15.85
CA ALA A 188 -6.90 5.57 -15.77
C ALA A 188 -6.09 4.28 -15.57
N VAL A 189 -5.00 4.11 -16.32
CA VAL A 189 -4.08 2.97 -16.13
C VAL A 189 -3.45 3.00 -14.74
N GLY A 190 -3.05 4.19 -14.27
CA GLY A 190 -2.55 4.38 -12.91
C GLY A 190 -3.54 3.92 -11.84
N ILE A 191 -4.82 4.28 -11.96
CA ILE A 191 -5.89 3.88 -11.02
C ILE A 191 -6.09 2.36 -11.00
N GLY A 192 -6.20 1.72 -12.17
CA GLY A 192 -6.39 0.27 -12.25
C GLY A 192 -5.22 -0.49 -11.63
N PHE A 193 -3.99 -0.06 -11.95
CA PHE A 193 -2.78 -0.65 -11.39
C PHE A 193 -2.65 -0.41 -9.87
N ALA A 194 -3.00 0.78 -9.39
CA ALA A 194 -3.07 1.11 -7.97
C ALA A 194 -3.99 0.17 -7.19
N GLY A 195 -5.18 -0.14 -7.73
CA GLY A 195 -6.11 -1.08 -7.10
C GLY A 195 -5.54 -2.49 -6.98
N ALA A 196 -4.83 -2.97 -8.01
CA ALA A 196 -4.14 -4.26 -7.97
C ALA A 196 -3.04 -4.27 -6.89
N LEU A 197 -2.22 -3.23 -6.79
CA LEU A 197 -1.17 -3.14 -5.76
C LEU A 197 -1.75 -3.12 -4.34
N ILE A 198 -2.79 -2.31 -4.08
CA ILE A 198 -3.45 -2.24 -2.77
C ILE A 198 -4.07 -3.60 -2.40
N SER A 199 -4.68 -4.28 -3.37
CA SER A 199 -5.24 -5.62 -3.20
C SER A 199 -4.19 -6.64 -2.75
N ILE A 200 -3.03 -6.67 -3.42
CA ILE A 200 -1.91 -7.53 -3.02
C ILE A 200 -1.36 -7.12 -1.64
N GLY A 201 -1.25 -5.82 -1.37
CA GLY A 201 -0.86 -5.32 -0.04
C GLY A 201 -1.79 -5.81 1.07
N ASN A 202 -3.11 -5.85 0.83
CA ASN A 202 -4.08 -6.36 1.79
C ASN A 202 -3.99 -7.89 1.97
N LEU A 203 -3.68 -8.65 0.91
CA LEU A 203 -3.40 -10.07 1.03
C LEU A 203 -2.12 -10.32 1.83
N LEU A 204 -1.05 -9.55 1.59
CA LEU A 204 0.19 -9.60 2.38
C LEU A 204 -0.04 -9.29 3.86
N ARG A 205 -0.90 -8.29 4.14
CA ARG A 205 -1.34 -7.99 5.51
C ARG A 205 -1.96 -9.21 6.15
N ALA A 206 -2.99 -9.77 5.53
CA ALA A 206 -3.73 -10.90 6.11
C ALA A 206 -2.86 -12.16 6.25
N ALA A 207 -1.99 -12.39 5.28
CA ALA A 207 -1.03 -13.50 5.26
C ALA A 207 -0.06 -13.51 6.44
N SER A 208 0.25 -12.32 7.01
CA SER A 208 1.24 -12.18 8.08
C SER A 208 0.64 -11.73 9.41
N ALA A 209 -0.61 -11.22 9.41
CA ALA A 209 -1.29 -10.70 10.59
C ALA A 209 -1.84 -11.83 11.49
N GLU A 210 -0.92 -12.64 12.01
CA GLU A 210 -1.17 -13.73 12.95
C GLU A 210 -0.04 -13.81 13.99
N ASN A 211 -0.21 -14.62 15.03
CA ASN A 211 0.88 -14.87 15.96
C ASN A 211 1.99 -15.67 15.26
N PHE A 212 3.24 -15.34 15.56
CA PHE A 212 4.38 -16.11 15.08
C PHE A 212 4.53 -17.38 15.92
N VAL A 213 4.33 -18.53 15.28
CA VAL A 213 4.44 -19.86 15.91
C VAL A 213 5.76 -20.51 15.49
N SER A 214 5.99 -20.60 14.19
CA SER A 214 7.21 -21.13 13.61
C SER A 214 7.38 -20.64 12.17
N TRP A 215 8.62 -20.62 11.68
CA TRP A 215 8.88 -20.25 10.27
C TRP A 215 8.09 -21.11 9.29
N GLN A 216 7.98 -22.41 9.56
CA GLN A 216 7.27 -23.32 8.65
C GLN A 216 5.78 -23.00 8.60
N ASP A 217 5.13 -22.82 9.75
CA ASP A 217 3.70 -22.58 9.81
C ASP A 217 3.34 -21.24 9.17
N ASN A 218 3.99 -20.16 9.61
CA ASN A 218 3.68 -18.82 9.13
C ASN A 218 4.04 -18.63 7.64
N LEU A 219 5.15 -19.22 7.15
CA LEU A 219 5.45 -19.17 5.72
C LEU A 219 4.49 -20.01 4.89
N THR A 220 3.93 -21.09 5.45
CA THR A 220 2.91 -21.90 4.76
C THR A 220 1.65 -21.08 4.56
N THR A 221 1.14 -20.43 5.61
CA THR A 221 0.03 -19.47 5.50
C THR A 221 0.33 -18.40 4.47
N PHE A 222 1.52 -17.79 4.56
CA PHE A 222 1.92 -16.73 3.66
C PHE A 222 1.90 -17.15 2.19
N ILE A 223 2.50 -18.30 1.86
CA ILE A 223 2.55 -18.83 0.48
C ILE A 223 1.15 -19.14 -0.06
N ILE A 224 0.23 -19.65 0.77
CA ILE A 224 -1.15 -19.91 0.36
C ILE A 224 -1.83 -18.61 -0.08
N PHE A 225 -1.74 -17.55 0.72
CA PHE A 225 -2.28 -16.24 0.36
C PHE A 225 -1.63 -15.68 -0.91
N MET A 226 -0.32 -15.87 -1.11
CA MET A 226 0.37 -15.42 -2.32
C MET A 226 -0.11 -16.18 -3.56
N GLY A 227 -0.32 -17.50 -3.44
CA GLY A 227 -0.91 -18.32 -4.50
C GLY A 227 -2.31 -17.83 -4.89
N ILE A 228 -3.13 -17.47 -3.90
CA ILE A 228 -4.45 -16.86 -4.13
C ILE A 228 -4.30 -15.52 -4.87
N GLY A 229 -3.37 -14.65 -4.45
CA GLY A 229 -3.12 -13.37 -5.10
C GLY A 229 -2.74 -13.49 -6.58
N VAL A 230 -1.92 -14.49 -6.94
CA VAL A 230 -1.55 -14.77 -8.33
C VAL A 230 -2.78 -15.15 -9.18
N VAL A 231 -3.68 -15.98 -8.65
CA VAL A 231 -4.91 -16.36 -9.36
C VAL A 231 -5.92 -15.21 -9.38
N LEU A 232 -5.97 -14.41 -8.31
CA LEU A 232 -6.91 -13.31 -8.14
C LEU A 232 -6.81 -12.30 -9.27
N LEU A 233 -5.59 -11.87 -9.63
CA LEU A 233 -5.39 -10.79 -10.60
C LEU A 233 -6.08 -11.04 -11.97
N PRO A 234 -5.78 -12.12 -12.71
CA PRO A 234 -6.45 -12.38 -13.98
C PRO A 234 -7.95 -12.70 -13.83
N VAL A 235 -8.35 -13.35 -12.72
CA VAL A 235 -9.75 -13.71 -12.49
C VAL A 235 -10.59 -12.47 -12.27
N ILE A 236 -10.18 -11.55 -11.40
CA ILE A 236 -10.93 -10.32 -11.15
C ILE A 236 -11.01 -9.45 -12.38
N ARG A 237 -9.92 -9.30 -13.15
CA ARG A 237 -9.98 -8.58 -14.42
C ARG A 237 -11.05 -9.15 -15.35
N ALA A 238 -11.07 -10.47 -15.51
CA ALA A 238 -12.05 -11.16 -16.35
C ALA A 238 -13.49 -11.03 -15.81
N LEU A 239 -13.67 -11.05 -14.49
CA LEU A 239 -14.97 -10.86 -13.86
C LEU A 239 -15.46 -9.42 -13.99
N THR A 240 -14.59 -8.42 -13.82
CA THR A 240 -14.94 -7.01 -14.03
C THR A 240 -15.38 -6.77 -15.48
N ASP A 241 -14.65 -7.29 -16.47
CA ASP A 241 -15.05 -7.22 -17.90
C ASP A 241 -16.42 -7.85 -18.15
N ARG A 242 -16.71 -9.02 -17.55
CA ARG A 242 -17.94 -9.77 -17.83
C ARG A 242 -19.16 -9.28 -17.05
N ILE A 243 -18.97 -8.90 -15.79
CA ILE A 243 -20.06 -8.62 -14.85
C ILE A 243 -20.29 -7.12 -14.72
N LEU A 244 -19.22 -6.34 -14.50
CA LEU A 244 -19.33 -4.92 -14.19
C LEU A 244 -19.32 -4.03 -15.44
N LEU A 245 -18.70 -4.49 -16.53
CA LEU A 245 -18.61 -3.79 -17.81
C LEU A 245 -19.17 -4.63 -18.97
N PRO A 246 -20.42 -5.11 -18.89
CA PRO A 246 -20.98 -6.03 -19.89
C PRO A 246 -20.95 -5.41 -21.30
N GLY A 247 -20.33 -6.12 -22.23
CA GLY A 247 -20.24 -5.72 -23.64
C GLY A 247 -19.09 -4.77 -23.97
N ARG A 248 -18.23 -4.42 -23.00
CA ARG A 248 -16.99 -3.65 -23.22
C ARG A 248 -15.79 -4.38 -22.62
N SER A 249 -14.57 -3.92 -22.94
CA SER A 249 -13.36 -4.44 -22.33
C SER A 249 -12.64 -3.33 -21.55
N LEU A 250 -12.13 -3.65 -20.37
CA LEU A 250 -11.31 -2.75 -19.56
C LEU A 250 -10.15 -2.20 -20.38
N SER A 251 -9.44 -3.07 -21.10
CA SER A 251 -8.27 -2.66 -21.88
C SER A 251 -8.61 -1.59 -22.93
N ASP A 252 -9.76 -1.72 -23.59
CA ASP A 252 -10.22 -0.73 -24.57
C ASP A 252 -10.66 0.58 -23.91
N GLU A 253 -11.32 0.51 -22.75
CA GLU A 253 -11.75 1.69 -21.98
C GLU A 253 -10.57 2.47 -21.38
N LEU A 254 -9.51 1.76 -21.00
CA LEU A 254 -8.31 2.32 -20.38
C LEU A 254 -7.36 2.95 -21.41
N VAL A 255 -7.21 2.36 -22.60
CA VAL A 255 -6.13 2.74 -23.54
C VAL A 255 -6.64 3.16 -24.93
N ASN A 256 -7.72 2.56 -25.43
CA ASN A 256 -8.21 2.77 -26.81
C ASN A 256 -9.31 3.84 -26.91
N GLN A 257 -9.39 4.74 -25.93
CA GLN A 257 -10.33 5.87 -25.92
C GLN A 257 -9.59 7.18 -26.24
N VAL A 258 -10.30 8.13 -26.84
CA VAL A 258 -9.77 9.51 -27.02
C VAL A 258 -9.43 10.15 -25.67
N LYS A 259 -10.25 9.86 -24.64
CA LYS A 259 -9.99 10.20 -23.25
C LYS A 259 -10.06 8.91 -22.42
N PRO A 260 -8.95 8.46 -21.80
CA PRO A 260 -8.94 7.28 -20.95
C PRO A 260 -10.04 7.31 -19.88
N ASN A 261 -10.80 6.22 -19.76
CA ASN A 261 -11.96 6.16 -18.89
C ASN A 261 -11.56 5.84 -17.44
N GLN A 262 -11.38 6.88 -16.63
CA GLN A 262 -11.09 6.74 -15.20
C GLN A 262 -12.21 6.04 -14.42
N GLY A 263 -13.48 6.15 -14.87
CA GLY A 263 -14.60 5.46 -14.23
C GLY A 263 -14.49 3.94 -14.33
N ALA A 264 -14.13 3.44 -15.51
CA ALA A 264 -13.84 2.01 -15.72
C ALA A 264 -12.64 1.56 -14.86
N ALA A 265 -11.59 2.40 -14.76
CA ALA A 265 -10.45 2.12 -13.90
C ALA A 265 -10.81 2.04 -12.41
N PHE A 266 -11.68 2.91 -11.89
CA PHE A 266 -12.16 2.82 -10.51
C PHE A 266 -12.99 1.56 -10.26
N LEU A 267 -13.76 1.08 -11.24
CA LEU A 267 -14.46 -0.21 -11.14
C LEU A 267 -13.47 -1.38 -11.06
N GLU A 268 -12.42 -1.38 -11.87
CA GLU A 268 -11.35 -2.37 -11.77
C GLU A 268 -10.66 -2.30 -10.40
N ALA A 269 -10.24 -1.12 -9.97
CA ALA A 269 -9.53 -0.94 -8.71
C ALA A 269 -10.36 -1.39 -7.50
N SER A 270 -11.62 -0.97 -7.45
CA SER A 270 -12.55 -1.38 -6.38
C SER A 270 -12.85 -2.88 -6.40
N SER A 271 -12.87 -3.52 -7.57
CA SER A 271 -13.04 -4.98 -7.69
C SER A 271 -11.86 -5.73 -7.06
N TYR A 272 -10.62 -5.31 -7.36
CA TYR A 272 -9.43 -5.91 -6.76
C TYR A 272 -9.38 -5.71 -5.25
N ILE A 273 -9.57 -4.46 -4.80
CA ILE A 273 -9.51 -4.12 -3.38
C ILE A 273 -10.62 -4.87 -2.63
N GLY A 274 -11.86 -4.76 -3.10
CA GLY A 274 -13.03 -5.40 -2.49
C GLY A 274 -12.86 -6.91 -2.38
N THR A 275 -12.40 -7.56 -3.45
CA THR A 275 -12.24 -9.02 -3.43
C THR A 275 -11.08 -9.46 -2.52
N SER A 276 -9.99 -8.69 -2.42
CA SER A 276 -8.95 -9.01 -1.43
C SER A 276 -9.53 -9.04 -0.02
N PHE A 277 -10.36 -8.07 0.37
CA PHE A 277 -11.00 -8.07 1.68
C PHE A 277 -11.96 -9.24 1.87
N LEU A 278 -12.81 -9.52 0.87
CA LEU A 278 -13.74 -10.65 0.91
C LEU A 278 -12.99 -11.98 1.09
N ILE A 279 -11.88 -12.19 0.38
CA ILE A 279 -11.04 -13.36 0.57
C ILE A 279 -10.55 -13.40 2.02
N THR A 280 -9.91 -12.34 2.50
CA THR A 280 -9.34 -12.31 3.86
C THR A 280 -10.37 -12.44 5.00
N TRP A 281 -11.65 -12.21 4.72
CA TRP A 281 -12.73 -12.42 5.69
C TRP A 281 -13.38 -13.79 5.59
N CYS A 282 -13.24 -14.48 4.44
CA CYS A 282 -13.84 -15.79 4.20
C CYS A 282 -12.88 -16.95 4.47
N ILE A 283 -11.56 -16.73 4.43
CA ILE A 283 -10.52 -17.73 4.71
C ILE A 283 -9.65 -17.29 5.88
#